data_AF-A0A1B6HBU0-F1
#
_entry.id   AF-A0A1B6HBU0-F1
#
_cell.length_a   1.000
_cell.length_b   1.000
_cell.length_c   1.000
_cell.angle_alpha   90.00
_cell.angle_beta   90.00
_cell.angle_gamma   90.00
#
_symmetry.space_group_name_H-M   'P 1'
#
loop_
_entity.id
_entity.type
_entity.pdbx_description
1 polymer ?
#
loop_
_entity_poly.entity_id
_entity_poly.type
_entity_poly.pdbx_seq_one_letter_code
_entity_poly.pdbx_strand_id
1 'polypeptide(L)'
;GEIVRQIGEALRKKLIPLGKLVSLEMGKILAEGVGEVQEYVDICDYAVGLSRSFSGSLIPSERPGHVLLERWNPLGVIGVISAFNFPIAVYGWNSAIAMVCGDTVVWKGAPSTPLVSVATAKVVSEVLE
;
A
#
# COMPACT_ATOMS: atom_id res chain seq x y z
N GLY A 1 -4.14 9.51 -3.54
CA GLY A 1 -2.86 10.05 -4.06
C GLY A 1 -2.04 10.67 -2.96
N GLU A 2 -2.33 11.91 -2.56
CA GLU A 2 -1.48 12.68 -1.64
C GLU A 2 -1.25 12.02 -0.26
N ILE A 3 -2.27 11.41 0.35
CA ILE A 3 -2.11 10.67 1.61
C ILE A 3 -1.09 9.53 1.48
N VAL A 4 -1.12 8.78 0.38
CA VAL A 4 -0.15 7.70 0.11
C VAL A 4 1.27 8.25 -0.09
N ARG A 5 1.40 9.44 -0.70
CA ARG A 5 2.69 10.16 -0.80
C ARG A 5 3.28 10.43 0.59
N GLN A 6 2.46 10.94 1.50
CA GLN A 6 2.84 11.27 2.88
C GLN A 6 3.17 10.02 3.69
N ILE A 7 2.47 8.90 3.49
CA ILE A 7 2.83 7.59 4.04
C ILE A 7 4.23 7.18 3.58
N GLY A 8 4.53 7.30 2.28
CA GLY A 8 5.87 7.08 1.75
C GLY A 8 6.94 7.96 2.43
N GLU A 9 6.65 9.24 2.68
CA GLU A 9 7.54 10.13 3.43
C GLU A 9 7.74 9.73 4.89
N ALA A 10 6.67 9.31 5.57
CA ALA A 10 6.73 8.84 6.95
C ALA A 10 7.56 7.55 7.07
N LEU A 11 7.38 6.61 6.14
CA LEU A 11 8.19 5.40 6.02
C LEU A 11 9.67 5.73 5.78
N ARG A 12 10.00 6.66 4.87
CA ARG A 12 11.40 7.10 4.65
C ARG A 12 12.05 7.63 5.92
N LYS A 13 11.33 8.41 6.73
CA LYS A 13 11.83 8.92 8.03
C LYS A 13 12.11 7.79 9.03
N LYS A 14 11.48 6.63 8.88
CA LYS A 14 11.61 5.45 9.75
C LYS A 14 12.25 4.25 9.06
N LEU A 15 12.88 4.44 7.90
CA LEU A 15 13.42 3.37 7.05
C LEU A 15 14.36 2.43 7.82
N ILE A 16 15.37 3.00 8.49
CA ILE A 16 16.37 2.23 9.23
C ILE A 16 15.78 1.58 10.49
N PRO A 17 15.01 2.27 11.36
CA PRO A 17 14.33 1.64 12.50
C PRO A 17 13.42 0.46 12.11
N LEU A 18 12.60 0.62 11.07
CA LEU A 18 11.71 -0.45 10.59
C LEU A 18 12.51 -1.61 10.00
N GLY A 19 13.54 -1.34 9.20
CA GLY A 19 14.38 -2.39 8.63
C GLY A 19 15.11 -3.21 9.71
N LYS A 20 15.59 -2.56 10.77
CA LYS A 20 16.15 -3.24 11.96
C LYS A 20 15.11 -4.10 12.66
N LEU A 21 13.87 -3.64 12.78
CA LEU A 21 12.78 -4.40 13.39
C LEU A 21 12.41 -5.63 12.56
N VAL A 22 12.36 -5.49 11.23
CA VAL A 22 12.15 -6.63 10.32
C VAL A 22 13.24 -7.67 10.51
N SER A 23 14.51 -7.26 10.52
CA SER A 23 15.63 -8.19 10.75
C SER A 23 15.60 -8.85 12.12
N LEU A 24 15.23 -8.11 13.16
CA LEU A 24 15.12 -8.64 14.52
C LEU A 24 14.02 -9.70 14.64
N GLU A 25 12.84 -9.42 14.07
CA GLU A 25 11.65 -10.25 14.30
C GLU A 25 11.50 -11.38 13.26
N MET A 26 11.73 -11.08 11.98
CA MET A 26 11.62 -12.09 10.89
C MET A 26 12.92 -12.91 10.75
N GLY A 27 14.08 -12.31 11.05
CA GLY A 27 15.38 -12.99 11.02
C GLY A 27 16.20 -12.78 9.75
N LYS A 28 15.75 -11.95 8.80
CA LYS A 28 16.51 -11.63 7.58
C LYS A 28 17.66 -10.65 7.84
N ILE A 29 18.69 -10.66 6.98
CA ILE A 29 19.82 -9.74 7.11
C ILE A 29 19.36 -8.28 7.02
N LEU A 30 20.09 -7.36 7.66
CA LEU A 30 19.70 -5.94 7.75
C LEU A 30 19.47 -5.28 6.39
N ALA A 31 20.29 -5.62 5.39
CA ALA A 31 20.14 -5.09 4.05
C ALA A 31 18.77 -5.45 3.43
N GLU A 32 18.31 -6.69 3.62
CA GLU A 32 16.99 -7.13 3.15
C GLU A 32 15.86 -6.51 3.97
N GLY A 33 16.04 -6.35 5.29
CA GLY A 33 15.05 -5.67 6.13
C GLY A 33 14.84 -4.21 5.72
N VAL A 34 15.93 -3.47 5.47
CA VAL A 34 15.86 -2.09 4.96
C VAL A 34 15.30 -2.05 3.54
N GLY A 35 15.71 -2.98 2.67
CA GLY A 35 15.20 -3.11 1.31
C GLY A 35 13.69 -3.33 1.27
N GLU A 36 13.15 -4.16 2.17
CA GLU A 36 11.71 -4.42 2.24
C GLU A 36 10.90 -3.17 2.62
N VAL A 37 11.41 -2.32 3.53
CA VAL A 37 10.74 -1.04 3.85
C VAL A 37 10.83 -0.10 2.65
N GLN A 38 11.97 -0.10 1.94
CA GLN A 38 12.15 0.68 0.72
C GLN A 38 11.17 0.27 -0.37
N GLU A 39 10.86 -1.02 -0.53
CA GLU A 39 9.84 -1.48 -1.49
C GLU A 39 8.45 -0.88 -1.19
N TYR A 40 8.10 -0.68 0.08
CA TYR A 40 6.86 0.01 0.44
C TYR A 40 6.93 1.52 0.13
N VAL A 41 8.09 2.15 0.33
CA VAL A 41 8.30 3.55 -0.10
C VAL A 41 8.12 3.69 -1.61
N ASP A 42 8.75 2.81 -2.40
CA ASP A 42 8.74 2.89 -3.86
C ASP A 42 7.36 2.62 -4.45
N ILE A 43 6.59 1.68 -3.88
CA ILE A 43 5.20 1.46 -4.32
C ILE A 43 4.29 2.63 -3.93
N CYS A 44 4.57 3.35 -2.84
CA CYS A 44 3.85 4.59 -2.54
C CYS A 44 4.09 5.64 -3.64
N ASP A 45 5.33 5.82 -4.09
CA ASP A 45 5.66 6.77 -5.17
C ASP A 45 4.97 6.38 -6.48
N TYR A 46 5.00 5.09 -6.82
CA TYR A 46 4.29 4.58 -7.99
C TYR A 46 2.77 4.80 -7.88
N ALA A 47 2.17 4.49 -6.73
CA ALA A 47 0.75 4.65 -6.47
C ALA A 47 0.30 6.12 -6.54
N VAL A 48 1.15 7.07 -6.16
CA VAL A 48 0.88 8.51 -6.32
C VAL A 48 0.67 8.86 -7.80
N GLY A 49 1.55 8.39 -8.68
CA GLY A 49 1.38 8.52 -10.13
C GLY A 49 0.10 7.82 -10.61
N LEU A 50 -0.10 6.57 -10.19
CA LEU A 50 -1.26 5.76 -10.57
C LEU A 50 -2.60 6.41 -10.20
N SER A 51 -2.64 7.16 -9.08
CA SER A 51 -3.84 7.86 -8.62
C SER A 51 -4.39 8.91 -9.60
N ARG A 52 -3.60 9.30 -10.61
CA ARG A 52 -4.00 10.20 -11.70
C ARG A 52 -4.30 9.47 -13.02
N SER A 53 -4.12 8.14 -13.05
CA SER A 53 -4.16 7.33 -14.27
C SER A 53 -5.38 6.42 -14.37
N PHE A 54 -6.23 6.34 -13.32
CA PHE A 54 -7.49 5.60 -13.35
C PHE A 54 -8.53 6.29 -14.25
N SER A 55 -8.39 6.10 -15.55
CA SER A 55 -9.31 6.60 -16.56
C SER A 55 -10.32 5.51 -16.92
N GLY A 56 -11.59 5.92 -17.03
CA GLY A 56 -12.61 5.13 -17.71
C GLY A 56 -12.55 5.36 -19.22
N SER A 57 -13.43 4.69 -19.96
CA SER A 57 -13.47 4.72 -21.42
C SER A 57 -14.80 5.28 -21.94
N LEU A 58 -14.76 6.12 -22.97
CA LEU A 58 -15.94 6.46 -23.78
C LEU A 58 -15.91 5.59 -25.03
N ILE A 59 -16.92 4.74 -25.18
CA ILE A 59 -16.98 3.73 -26.24
C ILE A 59 -18.07 4.14 -27.25
N PRO A 60 -17.79 4.11 -28.57
CA PRO A 60 -18.82 4.36 -29.58
C PRO A 60 -19.99 3.39 -29.43
N SER A 61 -21.22 3.92 -29.35
CA SER A 61 -22.42 3.09 -29.37
C SER A 61 -22.83 2.77 -30.81
N GLU A 62 -23.21 1.53 -31.07
CA GLU A 62 -23.91 1.16 -32.32
C GLU A 62 -25.36 1.67 -32.34
N ARG A 63 -25.94 2.02 -31.18
CA ARG A 63 -27.33 2.47 -31.04
C ARG A 63 -27.42 4.00 -31.13
N PRO A 64 -28.19 4.56 -32.07
CA PRO A 64 -28.39 6.01 -32.15
C PRO A 64 -28.92 6.60 -30.83
N GLY A 65 -28.43 7.77 -30.46
CA GLY A 65 -28.85 8.48 -29.24
C GLY A 65 -28.36 7.86 -27.91
N HIS A 66 -27.44 6.89 -27.93
CA HIS A 66 -26.90 6.24 -26.74
C HIS A 66 -25.42 6.56 -26.51
N VAL A 67 -25.03 6.63 -25.25
CA VAL A 67 -23.63 6.77 -24.81
C VAL A 67 -23.22 5.49 -24.07
N LEU A 68 -22.10 4.89 -24.46
CA LEU A 68 -21.43 3.85 -23.66
C LEU A 68 -20.26 4.47 -22.91
N LEU A 69 -20.28 4.32 -21.60
CA LEU A 69 -19.30 4.87 -20.69
C LEU A 69 -18.88 3.79 -19.70
N GLU A 70 -17.58 3.55 -19.63
CA GLU A 70 -16.94 2.74 -18.59
C GLU A 70 -16.43 3.67 -17.49
N ARG A 71 -16.72 3.32 -16.23
CA ARG A 71 -16.22 4.02 -15.05
C ARG A 71 -15.79 3.03 -13.99
N TRP A 72 -14.60 3.26 -13.45
CA TRP A 72 -14.11 2.59 -12.26
C TRP A 72 -14.68 3.27 -11.02
N ASN A 73 -15.08 2.48 -10.03
CA ASN A 73 -15.48 2.92 -8.70
C ASN A 73 -14.72 2.09 -7.66
N PRO A 74 -14.47 2.63 -6.45
CA PRO A 74 -13.90 1.85 -5.37
C PRO A 74 -14.75 0.61 -5.06
N LEU A 75 -14.09 -0.48 -4.66
CA LEU A 75 -14.75 -1.72 -4.28
C LEU A 75 -15.28 -1.66 -2.83
N GLY A 76 -14.55 -1.02 -1.92
CA GLY A 76 -14.94 -0.85 -0.51
C GLY A 76 -13.83 -1.22 0.48
N VAL A 77 -13.98 -2.36 1.16
CA VAL A 77 -13.02 -2.83 2.18
C VAL A 77 -12.18 -3.98 1.62
N ILE A 78 -10.86 -3.82 1.62
CA ILE A 78 -9.90 -4.84 1.20
C ILE A 78 -9.27 -5.51 2.41
N GLY A 79 -9.44 -6.83 2.50
CA GLY A 79 -8.74 -7.65 3.48
C GLY A 79 -7.35 -8.03 2.98
N VAL A 80 -6.31 -7.69 3.75
CA VAL A 80 -4.93 -8.09 3.45
C VAL A 80 -4.46 -9.08 4.51
N ILE A 81 -4.06 -10.28 4.08
CA ILE A 81 -3.49 -11.31 4.96
C ILE A 81 -2.06 -11.58 4.47
N SER A 82 -1.06 -11.15 5.23
CA SER A 82 0.35 -11.28 4.84
C SER A 82 1.04 -12.45 5.54
N ALA A 83 2.03 -13.03 4.85
CA ALA A 83 2.91 -14.06 5.38
C ALA A 83 4.08 -13.46 6.17
N PHE A 84 4.84 -14.31 6.88
CA PHE A 84 5.92 -13.86 7.77
C PHE A 84 7.20 -13.43 7.04
N ASN A 85 7.40 -13.85 5.79
CA ASN A 85 8.68 -13.68 5.09
C ASN A 85 8.86 -12.29 4.48
N PHE A 86 7.76 -11.60 4.17
CA PHE A 86 7.73 -10.19 3.76
C PHE A 86 6.65 -9.47 4.57
N PRO A 87 6.88 -9.27 5.88
CA PRO A 87 5.86 -8.79 6.81
C PRO A 87 5.43 -7.33 6.59
N ILE A 88 6.18 -6.54 5.81
CA ILE A 88 5.84 -5.16 5.42
C ILE A 88 5.46 -5.09 3.94
N ALA A 89 6.30 -5.60 3.03
CA ALA A 89 6.18 -5.31 1.61
C ALA A 89 4.83 -5.79 1.01
N VAL A 90 4.36 -6.98 1.38
CA VAL A 90 3.08 -7.52 0.87
C VAL A 90 1.90 -6.65 1.32
N TYR A 91 1.92 -6.15 2.56
CA TYR A 91 0.94 -5.17 3.02
C TYR A 91 1.08 -3.85 2.26
N GLY A 92 2.33 -3.41 2.04
CA GLY A 92 2.62 -2.16 1.37
C GLY A 92 2.09 -2.09 -0.06
N TRP A 93 2.33 -3.14 -0.85
CA TRP A 93 1.84 -3.21 -2.22
C TRP A 93 0.32 -3.17 -2.30
N ASN A 94 -0.35 -3.95 -1.45
CA ASN A 94 -1.81 -4.01 -1.45
C ASN A 94 -2.42 -2.71 -0.93
N SER A 95 -1.91 -2.17 0.18
CA SER A 95 -2.49 -0.99 0.82
C SER A 95 -2.28 0.28 0.00
N ALA A 96 -1.10 0.50 -0.58
CA ALA A 96 -0.83 1.66 -1.41
C ALA A 96 -1.79 1.73 -2.62
N ILE A 97 -1.97 0.59 -3.32
CA ILE A 97 -2.87 0.51 -4.48
C ILE A 97 -4.33 0.64 -4.05
N ALA A 98 -4.78 -0.12 -3.04
CA ALA A 98 -6.14 -0.03 -2.52
C ALA A 98 -6.52 1.41 -2.12
N MET A 99 -5.66 2.09 -1.37
CA MET A 99 -5.91 3.47 -0.93
C MET A 99 -6.01 4.45 -2.11
N VAL A 100 -5.21 4.30 -3.17
CA VAL A 100 -5.34 5.18 -4.34
C VAL A 100 -6.52 4.82 -5.24
N CYS A 101 -7.01 3.58 -5.19
CA CYS A 101 -8.29 3.17 -5.79
C CYS A 101 -9.51 3.66 -4.99
N GLY A 102 -9.31 4.23 -3.79
CA GLY A 102 -10.38 4.72 -2.92
C GLY A 102 -10.93 3.67 -1.94
N ASP A 103 -10.23 2.54 -1.79
CA ASP A 103 -10.60 1.48 -0.86
C ASP A 103 -9.99 1.68 0.52
N THR A 104 -10.65 1.09 1.53
CA THR A 104 -10.13 0.95 2.90
C THR A 104 -9.46 -0.40 3.07
N VAL A 105 -8.56 -0.53 4.05
CA VAL A 105 -7.77 -1.76 4.25
C VAL A 105 -7.92 -2.28 5.68
N VAL A 106 -8.25 -3.56 5.80
CA VAL A 106 -8.18 -4.32 7.05
C VAL A 106 -7.04 -5.31 6.94
N TRP A 107 -6.01 -5.15 7.77
CA TRP A 107 -4.80 -5.94 7.69
C TRP A 107 -4.66 -6.95 8.83
N LYS A 108 -4.38 -8.21 8.48
CA LYS A 108 -4.00 -9.28 9.40
C LYS A 108 -2.60 -9.81 9.03
N GLY A 109 -1.60 -9.33 9.76
CA GLY A 109 -0.22 -9.80 9.64
C GLY A 109 0.00 -11.23 10.14
N ALA A 110 1.19 -11.76 9.90
CA ALA A 110 1.57 -13.08 10.39
C ALA A 110 1.73 -13.08 11.93
N PRO A 111 1.28 -14.14 12.64
CA PRO A 111 1.41 -14.22 14.10
C PRO A 111 2.85 -14.23 14.61
N SER A 112 3.82 -14.57 13.75
CA SER A 112 5.25 -14.63 14.06
C SER A 112 6.00 -13.31 13.83
N THR A 113 5.37 -12.32 13.18
CA THR A 113 5.94 -10.96 12.98
C THR A 113 4.97 -9.83 13.40
N PRO A 114 4.39 -9.88 14.62
CA PRO A 114 3.38 -8.92 15.05
C PRO A 114 3.95 -7.53 15.35
N LEU A 115 5.19 -7.40 15.83
CA LEU A 115 5.79 -6.11 16.18
C LEU A 115 6.00 -5.26 14.91
N VAL A 116 6.50 -5.88 13.84
CA VAL A 116 6.60 -5.25 12.52
C VAL A 116 5.24 -4.77 12.03
N SER A 117 4.19 -5.57 12.24
CA SER A 117 2.84 -5.22 11.82
C SER A 117 2.32 -3.98 12.58
N VAL A 118 2.47 -3.96 13.90
CA VAL A 118 2.06 -2.83 14.75
C VAL A 118 2.88 -1.57 14.44
N ALA A 119 4.20 -1.70 14.27
CA ALA A 119 5.07 -0.55 13.97
C ALA A 119 4.70 0.10 12.63
N THR A 120 4.49 -0.72 11.60
CA THR A 120 4.04 -0.25 10.28
C THR A 120 2.68 0.43 10.37
N ALA A 121 1.72 -0.18 11.08
CA ALA A 121 0.39 0.40 11.26
C ALA A 121 0.43 1.76 11.96
N LYS A 122 1.30 1.95 12.98
CA LYS A 122 1.48 3.24 13.65
C LYS A 122 2.02 4.32 12.72
N VAL A 123 3.01 4.00 11.87
CA VAL A 123 3.53 4.96 10.88
C VAL A 123 2.45 5.40 9.91
N VAL A 124 1.57 4.48 9.49
CA VAL A 124 0.41 4.83 8.65
C VAL A 124 -0.60 5.69 9.43
N SER A 125 -0.91 5.33 10.68
CA SER A 125 -1.85 6.08 11.54
C SER A 125 -1.41 7.53 11.75
N GLU A 126 -0.11 7.77 11.95
CA GLU A 126 0.47 9.11 12.12
C GLU A 126 0.21 10.05 10.93
N VAL A 127 -0.11 9.52 9.74
CA VAL A 127 -0.45 10.31 8.54
C VAL A 127 -1.97 10.48 8.39
N LEU A 128 -2.76 9.57 8.95
CA LEU A 128 -4.22 9.58 8.84
C LEU A 128 -4.90 10.44 9.93
N GLU A 129 -4.23 10.66 11.05
CA GLU A 129 -4.65 11.51 12.17
C GLU A 129 -4.19 12.97 12.00
#